data_AF-A0A7Y5D9S8-F1
#
_entry.id   AF-A0A7Y5D9S8-F1
#
_cell.length_a   1.000
_cell.length_b   1.000
_cell.length_c   1.000
_cell.angle_alpha   90.00
_cell.angle_beta   90.00
_cell.angle_gamma   90.00
#
_symmetry.space_group_name_H-M   'P 1'
#
loop_
_entity.id
_entity.type
_entity.pdbx_description
1 polymer ?
#
loop_
_entity_poly.entity_id
_entity_poly.type
_entity_poly.pdbx_seq_one_letter_code
_entity_poly.pdbx_strand_id
1 'polypeptide(L)'
;MPLNNIDTSYADPCIFYSNKGEVNILAEEFTTGELDGRICLFKYDKTKGFSTPETILKNGTHFSYPLIYKENNKSHVLVENAFDGPLVSYEYDEVREEIGDGKVISNLPILDATILKAQGKYWLFGTLLGNGRFSKLHIYYADNFSGPYKAHAANPVKNNLNGSRPAGNFFEVDGCIYRPSQNCGAYYGESITINKILKLSETEFAEEEYMVIKANNNGEYNMGIHTINAAGNYIVVDGQKGHFQPFMQLIRAVKRLFRKNKNKLSCVAYYLHSFNFEEYAVAC
;
A
#
# COMPACT_ATOMS: atom_id res chain seq x y z
N MET A 1 16.13 0.20 -0.22
CA MET A 1 16.25 -1.11 -0.90
C MET A 1 17.02 -0.90 -2.20
N PRO A 2 17.94 -1.80 -2.57
CA PRO A 2 18.72 -1.65 -3.80
C PRO A 2 17.82 -1.73 -5.03
N LEU A 3 17.93 -0.78 -5.95
CA LEU A 3 17.25 -0.82 -7.24
C LEU A 3 18.09 -1.67 -8.20
N ASN A 4 17.52 -2.76 -8.71
CA ASN A 4 18.23 -3.69 -9.60
C ASN A 4 18.28 -3.19 -11.06
N ASN A 5 17.37 -2.30 -11.44
CA ASN A 5 17.22 -1.72 -12.78
C ASN A 5 16.48 -0.38 -12.69
N ILE A 6 16.67 0.52 -13.66
CA ILE A 6 15.98 1.81 -13.77
C ILE A 6 14.47 1.69 -14.02
N ASP A 7 14.01 0.57 -14.57
CA ASP A 7 12.58 0.35 -14.84
C ASP A 7 11.83 -0.30 -13.66
N THR A 8 12.56 -0.88 -12.71
CA THR A 8 12.00 -1.59 -11.55
C THR A 8 11.91 -0.65 -10.36
N SER A 9 10.75 -0.66 -9.68
CA SER A 9 10.53 0.11 -8.46
C SER A 9 10.01 -0.79 -7.35
N TYR A 10 10.30 -0.39 -6.11
CA TYR A 10 9.76 -1.01 -4.91
C TYR A 10 8.89 -0.02 -4.16
N ALA A 11 7.68 -0.43 -3.77
CA ALA A 11 6.71 0.39 -3.04
C ALA A 11 6.10 -0.36 -1.86
N ASP A 12 5.42 0.39 -1.00
CA ASP A 12 4.64 -0.12 0.13
C ASP A 12 5.40 -1.10 1.05
N PRO A 13 6.59 -0.71 1.57
CA PRO A 13 7.39 -1.63 2.37
C PRO A 13 6.69 -1.95 3.69
N CYS A 14 6.51 -3.23 3.99
CA CYS A 14 5.97 -3.73 5.25
C CYS A 14 7.03 -4.54 6.00
N ILE A 15 7.59 -3.93 7.05
CA ILE A 15 8.67 -4.52 7.87
C ILE A 15 8.11 -5.41 8.98
N PHE A 16 8.78 -6.53 9.25
CA PHE A 16 8.46 -7.44 10.36
C PHE A 16 9.68 -8.23 10.83
N TYR A 17 9.60 -8.75 12.05
CA TYR A 17 10.58 -9.72 12.55
C TYR A 17 10.14 -11.14 12.26
N SER A 18 11.03 -11.96 11.71
CA SER A 18 10.79 -13.40 11.60
C SER A 18 10.72 -14.06 12.99
N ASN A 19 10.20 -15.27 13.08
CA ASN A 19 10.24 -16.07 14.31
C ASN A 19 11.67 -16.34 14.82
N LYS A 20 12.69 -16.15 13.97
CA LYS A 20 14.11 -16.25 14.33
C LYS A 20 14.72 -14.90 14.75
N GLY A 21 13.94 -13.82 14.75
CA GLY A 21 14.40 -12.47 15.08
C GLY A 21 15.10 -11.73 13.92
N GLU A 22 14.97 -12.21 12.70
CA GLU A 22 15.54 -11.56 11.51
C GLU A 22 14.63 -10.44 11.02
N VAL A 23 15.21 -9.37 10.47
CA VAL A 23 14.44 -8.24 9.95
C VAL A 23 14.09 -8.52 8.49
N ASN A 24 12.79 -8.66 8.23
CA ASN A 24 12.24 -8.94 6.93
C ASN A 24 11.36 -7.78 6.46
N ILE A 25 11.30 -7.55 5.16
CA ILE A 25 10.51 -6.49 4.54
C ILE A 25 9.80 -7.07 3.33
N LEU A 26 8.46 -7.07 3.36
CA LEU A 26 7.66 -7.27 2.16
C LEU A 26 7.59 -5.96 1.39
N ALA A 27 7.62 -6.00 0.07
CA ALA A 27 7.39 -4.83 -0.76
C ALA A 27 6.71 -5.23 -2.07
N GLU A 28 5.96 -4.31 -2.65
CA GLU A 28 5.56 -4.40 -4.05
C GLU A 28 6.80 -4.21 -4.92
N GLU A 29 7.01 -5.09 -5.88
CA GLU A 29 7.90 -4.90 -7.03
C GLU A 29 7.05 -4.72 -8.28
N PHE A 30 7.30 -3.66 -9.05
CA PHE A 30 6.61 -3.42 -10.31
C PHE A 30 7.52 -2.79 -11.36
N THR A 31 7.14 -2.98 -12.63
CA THR A 31 7.80 -2.40 -13.78
C THR A 31 7.08 -1.11 -14.19
N THR A 32 7.83 -0.03 -14.37
CA THR A 32 7.26 1.29 -14.67
C THR A 32 6.43 1.27 -15.96
N GLY A 33 5.11 1.44 -15.82
CA GLY A 33 4.16 1.51 -16.94
C GLY A 33 3.52 0.17 -17.31
N GLU A 34 3.78 -0.88 -16.54
CA GLU A 34 3.10 -2.17 -16.60
C GLU A 34 2.17 -2.36 -15.40
N LEU A 35 1.19 -3.25 -15.51
CA LEU A 35 0.32 -3.66 -14.40
C LEU A 35 0.78 -5.05 -13.94
N ASP A 36 2.01 -5.14 -13.45
CA ASP A 36 2.71 -6.41 -13.17
C ASP A 36 3.19 -6.52 -11.70
N GLY A 37 2.46 -5.89 -10.77
CA GLY A 37 2.83 -5.82 -9.36
C GLY A 37 2.96 -7.20 -8.73
N ARG A 38 4.09 -7.45 -8.08
CA ARG A 38 4.43 -8.71 -7.40
C ARG A 38 4.85 -8.39 -5.98
N ILE A 39 4.70 -9.35 -5.06
CA ILE A 39 5.23 -9.18 -3.71
C ILE A 39 6.57 -9.88 -3.61
N CYS A 40 7.56 -9.13 -3.13
CA CYS A 40 8.90 -9.61 -2.85
C CYS A 40 9.25 -9.49 -1.37
N LEU A 41 10.21 -10.31 -0.94
CA LEU A 41 10.77 -10.35 0.40
C LEU A 41 12.23 -9.91 0.36
N PHE A 42 12.56 -8.91 1.17
CA PHE A 42 13.94 -8.54 1.49
C PHE A 42 14.28 -8.95 2.91
N LYS A 43 15.54 -9.32 3.13
CA LYS A 43 16.15 -9.40 4.46
C LYS A 43 17.03 -8.20 4.69
N TYR A 44 17.07 -7.69 5.91
CA TYR A 44 17.94 -6.60 6.30
C TYR A 44 18.85 -7.01 7.46
N ASP A 45 20.14 -6.80 7.28
CA ASP A 45 21.15 -6.97 8.31
C ASP A 45 21.96 -5.67 8.46
N LYS A 46 22.26 -5.26 9.70
CA LYS A 46 22.98 -4.00 9.95
C LYS A 46 24.39 -3.97 9.34
N THR A 47 25.03 -5.12 9.19
CA THR A 47 26.40 -5.25 8.70
C THR A 47 26.47 -5.51 7.20
N LYS A 48 25.50 -6.25 6.65
CA LYS A 48 25.46 -6.66 5.24
C LYS A 48 24.52 -5.81 4.37
N GLY A 49 23.64 -5.03 4.98
CA GLY A 49 22.60 -4.27 4.29
C GLY A 49 21.42 -5.15 3.87
N PHE A 50 20.79 -4.77 2.76
CA PHE A 50 19.65 -5.51 2.19
C PHE A 50 20.13 -6.73 1.40
N SER A 51 19.40 -7.83 1.48
CA SER A 51 19.55 -8.95 0.56
C SER A 51 19.05 -8.61 -0.84
N THR A 52 19.37 -9.47 -1.81
CA THR A 52 18.60 -9.55 -3.05
C THR A 52 17.14 -9.90 -2.72
N PRO A 53 16.14 -9.28 -3.38
CA PRO A 53 14.75 -9.61 -3.16
C PRO A 53 14.40 -11.00 -3.72
N GLU A 54 13.52 -11.71 -3.02
CA GLU A 54 12.89 -12.94 -3.48
C GLU A 54 11.41 -12.70 -3.77
N THR A 55 10.94 -13.03 -4.97
CA THR A 55 9.50 -12.94 -5.29
C THR A 55 8.73 -14.07 -4.59
N ILE A 56 7.90 -13.73 -3.62
CA ILE A 56 7.10 -14.71 -2.86
C ILE A 56 5.66 -14.82 -3.36
N LEU A 57 5.14 -13.78 -4.02
CA LEU A 57 3.81 -13.80 -4.65
C LEU A 57 3.86 -13.16 -6.03
N LYS A 58 3.43 -13.92 -7.03
CA LYS A 58 3.21 -13.43 -8.39
C LYS A 58 2.00 -14.14 -8.99
N ASN A 59 1.18 -13.41 -9.72
CA ASN A 59 0.14 -13.98 -10.58
C ASN A 59 -0.01 -13.11 -11.83
N GLY A 60 -0.86 -13.50 -12.77
CA GLY A 60 -1.18 -12.71 -13.97
C GLY A 60 -1.94 -11.40 -13.71
N THR A 61 -1.99 -10.95 -12.45
CA THR A 61 -2.74 -9.79 -11.95
C THR A 61 -1.82 -8.94 -11.07
N HIS A 62 -2.22 -7.71 -10.76
CA HIS A 62 -1.38 -6.72 -10.09
C HIS A 62 -1.59 -6.78 -8.56
N PHE A 63 -0.57 -7.21 -7.84
CA PHE A 63 -0.53 -7.20 -6.37
C PHE A 63 0.27 -6.00 -5.86
N SER A 64 -0.28 -5.28 -4.89
CA SER A 64 0.34 -4.13 -4.24
C SER A 64 0.07 -4.14 -2.73
N TYR A 65 0.62 -3.16 -2.02
CA TYR A 65 0.36 -2.91 -0.59
C TYR A 65 0.40 -4.19 0.28
N PRO A 66 1.55 -4.90 0.36
CA PRO A 66 1.64 -6.08 1.19
C PRO A 66 1.53 -5.69 2.68
N LEU A 67 0.80 -6.49 3.44
CA LEU A 67 0.65 -6.34 4.88
C LEU A 67 0.78 -7.69 5.55
N ILE A 68 1.65 -7.78 6.56
CA ILE A 68 1.78 -8.99 7.37
C ILE A 68 1.05 -8.84 8.70
N TYR A 69 0.12 -9.75 8.97
CA TYR A 69 -0.59 -9.89 10.23
C TYR A 69 -0.14 -11.17 10.93
N LYS A 70 0.28 -11.06 12.20
CA LYS A 70 0.75 -12.19 12.99
C LYS A 70 -0.15 -12.45 14.18
N GLU A 71 -0.60 -13.68 14.34
CA GLU A 71 -1.41 -14.09 15.48
C GLU A 71 -1.32 -15.60 15.73
N ASN A 72 -1.27 -16.01 17.00
CA ASN A 72 -1.24 -17.43 17.40
C ASN A 72 -0.14 -18.25 16.67
N ASN A 73 1.05 -17.67 16.51
CA ASN A 73 2.19 -18.24 15.76
C ASN A 73 1.92 -18.49 14.28
N LYS A 74 0.89 -17.86 13.71
CA LYS A 74 0.61 -17.86 12.28
C LYS A 74 0.86 -16.48 11.70
N SER A 75 1.43 -16.48 10.51
CA SER A 75 1.66 -15.28 9.72
C SER A 75 0.74 -15.28 8.52
N HIS A 76 0.09 -14.16 8.30
CA HIS A 76 -0.85 -13.94 7.22
C HIS A 76 -0.38 -12.74 6.41
N VAL A 77 -0.23 -12.91 5.10
CA VAL A 77 0.04 -11.81 4.18
C VAL A 77 -1.26 -11.43 3.49
N LEU A 78 -1.67 -10.17 3.67
CA LEU A 78 -2.72 -9.54 2.88
C LEU A 78 -2.04 -8.74 1.77
N VAL A 79 -2.68 -8.69 0.61
CA VAL A 79 -2.22 -7.89 -0.53
C VAL A 79 -3.43 -7.19 -1.13
N GLU A 80 -3.24 -5.98 -1.63
CA GLU A 80 -4.24 -5.35 -2.48
C GLU A 80 -4.33 -6.14 -3.80
N ASN A 81 -5.54 -6.58 -4.13
CA ASN A 81 -5.89 -7.19 -5.42
C ASN A 81 -7.27 -6.69 -5.89
N ALA A 82 -7.52 -5.39 -5.73
CA ALA A 82 -8.84 -4.82 -5.95
C ALA A 82 -9.34 -4.96 -7.40
N PHE A 83 -8.44 -5.16 -8.38
CA PHE A 83 -8.79 -5.40 -9.77
C PHE A 83 -9.42 -6.78 -10.02
N ASP A 84 -9.06 -7.79 -9.22
CA ASP A 84 -9.67 -9.13 -9.31
C ASP A 84 -10.92 -9.27 -8.42
N GLY A 85 -11.17 -8.30 -7.53
CA GLY A 85 -12.39 -8.19 -6.74
C GLY A 85 -12.21 -8.46 -5.25
N PRO A 86 -11.93 -9.70 -4.80
CA PRO A 86 -11.88 -10.01 -3.39
C PRO A 86 -10.55 -9.65 -2.73
N LEU A 87 -10.61 -9.24 -1.46
CA LEU A 87 -9.45 -9.20 -0.58
C LEU A 87 -9.10 -10.62 -0.13
N VAL A 88 -7.86 -11.02 -0.38
CA VAL A 88 -7.34 -12.36 -0.10
C VAL A 88 -6.25 -12.27 0.96
N SER A 89 -6.29 -13.20 1.92
CA SER A 89 -5.21 -13.44 2.87
C SER A 89 -4.52 -14.75 2.56
N TYR A 90 -3.20 -14.73 2.55
CA TYR A 90 -2.34 -15.86 2.30
C TYR A 90 -1.67 -16.29 3.61
N GLU A 91 -1.66 -17.58 3.92
CA GLU A 91 -0.81 -18.09 5.01
C GLU A 91 0.65 -18.03 4.57
N TYR A 92 1.53 -17.50 5.43
CA TYR A 92 2.96 -17.35 5.16
C TYR A 92 3.75 -18.27 6.09
N ASP A 93 4.47 -19.22 5.50
CA ASP A 93 5.38 -20.10 6.21
C ASP A 93 6.72 -19.38 6.39
N GLU A 94 6.97 -18.86 7.60
CA GLU A 94 8.21 -18.15 7.91
C GLU A 94 9.47 -19.04 7.91
N VAL A 95 9.32 -20.36 7.98
CA VAL A 95 10.47 -21.29 7.96
C VAL A 95 10.89 -21.55 6.54
N ARG A 96 9.93 -21.77 5.64
CA ARG A 96 10.17 -21.97 4.20
C ARG A 96 10.27 -20.67 3.41
N GLU A 97 9.80 -19.57 3.98
CA GLU A 97 9.66 -18.26 3.33
C GLU A 97 8.72 -18.30 2.12
N GLU A 98 7.70 -19.15 2.19
CA GLU A 98 6.75 -19.43 1.12
C GLU A 98 5.34 -18.93 1.47
N ILE A 99 4.62 -18.45 0.46
CA ILE A 99 3.18 -18.17 0.55
C ILE A 99 2.38 -19.42 0.16
N GLY A 100 1.45 -19.81 1.03
CA GLY A 100 0.48 -20.87 0.79
C GLY A 100 -0.78 -20.40 0.04
N ASP A 101 -1.84 -21.20 0.10
CA ASP A 101 -3.09 -20.90 -0.61
C ASP A 101 -3.80 -19.66 -0.03
N GLY A 102 -4.28 -18.82 -0.95
CA GLY A 102 -5.07 -17.64 -0.62
C GLY A 102 -6.50 -17.99 -0.16
N LYS A 103 -6.96 -17.32 0.88
CA LYS A 103 -8.33 -17.38 1.40
C LYS A 103 -8.98 -16.02 1.29
N VAL A 104 -10.16 -15.97 0.66
CA VAL A 104 -10.96 -14.74 0.59
C VAL A 104 -11.43 -14.37 2.00
N ILE A 105 -11.07 -13.17 2.45
CA ILE A 105 -11.54 -12.62 3.73
C ILE A 105 -12.59 -11.52 3.55
N SER A 106 -12.68 -10.93 2.37
CA SER A 106 -13.76 -10.00 1.98
C SER A 106 -13.99 -10.06 0.48
N ASN A 107 -15.26 -10.03 0.06
CA ASN A 107 -15.64 -9.99 -1.37
C ASN A 107 -15.61 -8.57 -1.97
N LEU A 108 -15.08 -7.60 -1.23
CA LEU A 108 -15.03 -6.19 -1.64
C LEU A 108 -13.66 -5.84 -2.24
N PRO A 109 -13.62 -4.98 -3.28
CA PRO A 109 -12.39 -4.50 -3.91
C PRO A 109 -11.76 -3.40 -3.06
N ILE A 110 -11.25 -3.80 -1.89
CA ILE A 110 -10.63 -2.91 -0.90
C ILE A 110 -9.22 -2.56 -1.36
N LEU A 111 -8.94 -1.28 -1.34
CA LEU A 111 -7.63 -0.70 -1.61
C LEU A 111 -6.90 -0.40 -0.29
N ASP A 112 -5.60 -0.66 -0.28
CA ASP A 112 -4.69 -0.52 0.86
C ASP A 112 -5.24 -1.12 2.16
N ALA A 113 -5.79 -2.33 2.06
CA ALA A 113 -6.44 -3.03 3.15
C ALA A 113 -5.51 -3.17 4.37
N THR A 114 -5.83 -2.47 5.46
CA THR A 114 -5.04 -2.45 6.69
C THR A 114 -5.84 -2.97 7.87
N ILE A 115 -5.30 -3.96 8.58
CA ILE A 115 -6.00 -4.61 9.69
C ILE A 115 -5.48 -4.13 11.05
N LEU A 116 -6.38 -3.99 12.01
CA LEU A 116 -6.09 -3.69 13.41
C LEU A 116 -6.89 -4.63 14.30
N LYS A 117 -6.23 -5.30 15.25
CA LYS A 117 -6.93 -5.98 16.33
C LYS A 117 -7.06 -5.03 17.52
N ALA A 118 -8.28 -4.63 17.86
CA ALA A 118 -8.56 -3.71 18.96
C ALA A 118 -9.92 -4.02 19.59
N GLN A 119 -10.00 -3.89 20.92
CA GLN A 119 -11.24 -4.10 21.69
C GLN A 119 -11.92 -5.45 21.40
N GLY A 120 -11.11 -6.51 21.25
CA GLY A 120 -11.60 -7.88 20.99
C GLY A 120 -12.10 -8.14 19.57
N LYS A 121 -11.94 -7.20 18.64
CA LYS A 121 -12.37 -7.33 17.24
C LYS A 121 -11.23 -7.09 16.26
N TYR A 122 -11.43 -7.60 15.04
CA TYR A 122 -10.59 -7.31 13.89
C TYR A 122 -11.25 -6.21 13.09
N TRP A 123 -10.53 -5.11 12.88
CA TRP A 123 -10.98 -3.96 12.13
C TRP A 123 -10.21 -3.87 10.83
N LEU A 124 -10.93 -3.79 9.72
CA LEU A 124 -10.37 -3.67 8.38
C LEU A 124 -10.64 -2.28 7.84
N PHE A 125 -9.56 -1.52 7.62
CA PHE A 125 -9.58 -0.17 7.08
C PHE A 125 -9.13 -0.19 5.62
N GLY A 126 -9.78 0.60 4.78
CA GLY A 126 -9.36 0.76 3.39
C GLY A 126 -10.29 1.68 2.63
N THR A 127 -9.88 2.06 1.42
CA THR A 127 -10.79 2.69 0.45
C THR A 127 -11.34 1.62 -0.49
N LEU A 128 -12.27 1.98 -1.38
CA LEU A 128 -12.82 1.05 -2.36
C LEU A 128 -12.46 1.49 -3.77
N LEU A 129 -12.22 0.51 -4.64
CA LEU A 129 -12.06 0.76 -6.07
C LEU A 129 -13.31 1.49 -6.63
N GLY A 130 -13.07 2.50 -7.47
CA GLY A 130 -14.12 3.33 -8.05
C GLY A 130 -14.22 4.72 -7.40
N ASN A 131 -15.46 5.19 -7.18
CA ASN A 131 -15.70 6.55 -6.69
C ASN A 131 -15.28 6.69 -5.22
N GLY A 132 -14.32 7.57 -4.95
CA GLY A 132 -13.79 7.82 -3.61
C GLY A 132 -12.58 6.96 -3.24
N ARG A 133 -11.93 6.28 -4.20
CA ARG A 133 -10.69 5.50 -3.99
C ARG A 133 -9.54 6.22 -3.26
N PHE A 134 -9.54 7.55 -3.27
CA PHE A 134 -8.57 8.39 -2.56
C PHE A 134 -9.15 9.14 -1.36
N SER A 135 -10.49 9.26 -1.27
CA SER A 135 -11.12 10.16 -0.30
C SER A 135 -12.02 9.47 0.71
N LYS A 136 -12.59 8.29 0.40
CA LYS A 136 -13.61 7.64 1.21
C LYS A 136 -13.04 6.45 2.00
N LEU A 137 -12.72 6.68 3.26
CA LEU A 137 -12.32 5.62 4.18
C LEU A 137 -13.54 4.80 4.59
N HIS A 138 -13.43 3.48 4.47
CA HIS A 138 -14.40 2.52 4.96
C HIS A 138 -13.76 1.66 6.04
N ILE A 139 -14.55 1.33 7.05
CA ILE A 139 -14.18 0.42 8.13
C ILE A 139 -15.13 -0.77 8.09
N TYR A 140 -14.57 -1.96 8.32
CA TYR A 140 -15.33 -3.18 8.55
C TYR A 140 -14.82 -3.84 9.81
N TYR A 141 -15.64 -4.66 10.46
CA TYR A 141 -15.26 -5.38 11.66
C TYR A 141 -15.72 -6.83 11.66
N ALA A 142 -14.95 -7.69 12.31
CA ALA A 142 -15.25 -9.10 12.48
C ALA A 142 -14.81 -9.60 13.85
N ASP A 143 -15.45 -10.67 14.33
CA ASP A 143 -15.03 -11.37 15.55
C ASP A 143 -13.85 -12.33 15.29
N ASN A 144 -13.57 -12.64 14.01
CA ASN A 144 -12.45 -13.49 13.59
C ASN A 144 -11.68 -12.82 12.44
N PHE A 145 -10.37 -13.06 12.38
CA PHE A 145 -9.49 -12.54 11.31
C PHE A 145 -10.01 -12.87 9.90
N SER A 146 -10.49 -14.10 9.70
CA SER A 146 -11.00 -14.58 8.41
C SER A 146 -12.42 -14.09 8.09
N GLY A 147 -12.98 -13.19 8.90
CA GLY A 147 -14.33 -12.68 8.74
C GLY A 147 -15.41 -13.59 9.35
N PRO A 148 -16.69 -13.40 8.94
CA PRO A 148 -17.14 -12.41 7.97
C PRO A 148 -17.01 -10.98 8.50
N TYR A 149 -16.56 -10.06 7.64
CA TYR A 149 -16.48 -8.64 7.95
C TYR A 149 -17.82 -7.93 7.73
N LYS A 150 -18.29 -7.23 8.75
CA LYS A 150 -19.49 -6.38 8.73
C LYS A 150 -19.09 -4.93 8.50
N ALA A 151 -19.86 -4.20 7.70
CA ALA A 151 -19.62 -2.78 7.49
C ALA A 151 -19.87 -1.99 8.78
N HIS A 152 -18.99 -1.03 9.06
CA HIS A 152 -19.18 -0.05 10.12
C HIS A 152 -20.41 0.83 9.82
N ALA A 153 -21.23 1.15 10.84
CA ALA A 153 -22.51 1.83 10.64
C ALA A 153 -22.38 3.24 10.03
N ALA A 154 -21.26 3.90 10.29
CA ALA A 154 -20.96 5.24 9.77
C ALA A 154 -20.20 5.25 8.43
N ASN A 155 -20.12 4.14 7.69
CA ASN A 155 -19.41 4.11 6.42
C ASN A 155 -20.04 5.02 5.33
N PRO A 156 -19.23 5.73 4.52
CA PRO A 156 -17.80 5.95 4.70
C PRO A 156 -17.53 6.85 5.91
N VAL A 157 -16.62 6.42 6.80
CA VAL A 157 -16.36 7.11 8.07
C VAL A 157 -15.58 8.41 7.91
N LYS A 158 -14.94 8.61 6.75
CA LYS A 158 -14.24 9.84 6.35
C LYS A 158 -14.38 10.04 4.86
N ASN A 159 -14.54 11.29 4.42
CA ASN A 159 -14.53 11.68 3.01
C ASN A 159 -13.63 12.90 2.77
N ASN A 160 -12.32 12.69 2.73
CA ASN A 160 -11.32 13.73 2.52
C ASN A 160 -10.12 13.14 1.76
N LEU A 161 -9.57 13.89 0.80
CA LEU A 161 -8.34 13.50 0.09
C LEU A 161 -7.12 13.49 1.03
N ASN A 162 -7.14 14.31 2.09
CA ASN A 162 -6.17 14.22 3.17
C ASN A 162 -6.66 13.26 4.25
N GLY A 163 -5.95 12.15 4.37
CA GLY A 163 -5.99 11.30 5.53
C GLY A 163 -7.02 10.17 5.49
N SER A 164 -7.49 9.78 4.31
CA SER A 164 -8.43 8.66 4.16
C SER A 164 -7.76 7.36 3.73
N ARG A 165 -7.06 7.37 2.59
CA ARG A 165 -6.39 6.18 2.05
C ARG A 165 -5.27 5.71 3.00
N PRO A 166 -5.21 4.45 3.43
CA PRO A 166 -4.14 3.97 4.31
C PRO A 166 -2.72 4.14 3.72
N ALA A 167 -1.73 4.25 4.61
CA ALA A 167 -0.31 4.48 4.27
C ALA A 167 0.63 3.61 5.12
N GLY A 168 0.23 2.38 5.39
CA GLY A 168 0.92 1.41 6.24
C GLY A 168 0.16 1.02 7.51
N ASN A 169 0.83 0.23 8.35
CA ASN A 169 0.29 -0.35 9.57
C ASN A 169 -0.01 0.68 10.64
N PHE A 170 -1.00 0.35 11.48
CA PHE A 170 -1.20 1.02 12.74
C PHE A 170 0.02 0.83 13.65
N PHE A 171 0.29 1.82 14.49
CA PHE A 171 1.29 1.72 15.55
C PHE A 171 0.75 2.32 16.84
N GLU A 172 1.26 1.82 17.97
CA GLU A 172 0.84 2.25 19.31
C GLU A 172 2.00 2.94 20.02
N VAL A 173 1.72 4.11 20.60
CA VAL A 173 2.67 4.87 21.43
C VAL A 173 1.91 5.37 22.65
N ASP A 174 2.43 5.09 23.85
CA ASP A 174 1.85 5.52 25.13
C ASP A 174 0.35 5.19 25.27
N GLY A 175 -0.05 3.98 24.83
CA GLY A 175 -1.44 3.51 24.88
C GLY A 175 -2.38 4.15 23.84
N CYS A 176 -1.85 4.99 22.94
CA CYS A 176 -2.61 5.62 21.86
C CYS A 176 -2.33 4.93 20.52
N ILE A 177 -3.39 4.65 19.76
CA ILE A 177 -3.28 4.04 18.42
C ILE A 177 -3.21 5.14 17.36
N TYR A 178 -2.23 5.01 16.48
CA TYR A 178 -2.01 5.92 15.36
C TYR A 178 -2.16 5.18 14.03
N ARG A 179 -2.82 5.84 13.08
CA ARG A 179 -3.10 5.35 11.74
C ARG A 179 -2.40 6.23 10.70
N PRO A 180 -1.37 5.70 10.00
CA PRO A 180 -0.86 6.32 8.80
C PRO A 180 -1.91 6.37 7.71
N SER A 181 -1.93 7.49 6.98
CA SER A 181 -2.79 7.67 5.82
C SER A 181 -2.14 8.60 4.81
N GLN A 182 -2.49 8.45 3.56
CA GLN A 182 -1.98 9.29 2.49
C GLN A 182 -2.72 10.63 2.49
N ASN A 183 -1.98 11.68 2.14
CA ASN A 183 -2.54 12.90 1.61
C ASN A 183 -2.52 12.83 0.07
N CYS A 184 -3.70 12.74 -0.52
CA CYS A 184 -3.92 12.72 -1.97
C CYS A 184 -4.49 14.05 -2.49
N GLY A 185 -4.26 15.16 -1.78
CA GLY A 185 -4.85 16.47 -2.08
C GLY A 185 -4.35 17.06 -3.39
N ALA A 186 -3.04 17.31 -3.50
CA ALA A 186 -2.43 17.82 -4.73
C ALA A 186 -2.20 16.72 -5.77
N TYR A 187 -1.67 15.58 -5.32
CA TYR A 187 -1.42 14.39 -6.12
C TYR A 187 -1.35 13.17 -5.19
N TYR A 188 -1.37 11.97 -5.78
CA TYR A 188 -1.29 10.71 -5.03
C TYR A 188 -0.01 10.65 -4.19
N GLY A 189 -0.16 10.37 -2.89
CA GLY A 189 0.83 10.49 -1.79
C GLY A 189 1.83 11.64 -1.90
N GLU A 190 1.26 12.83 -1.87
CA GLU A 190 1.98 14.07 -1.57
C GLU A 190 2.73 13.98 -0.23
N SER A 191 2.09 13.37 0.77
CA SER A 191 2.61 13.23 2.12
C SER A 191 1.86 12.14 2.89
N ILE A 192 2.36 11.80 4.07
CA ILE A 192 1.69 10.91 5.00
C ILE A 192 1.13 11.73 6.16
N THR A 193 -0.15 11.57 6.43
CA THR A 193 -0.86 12.12 7.59
C THR A 193 -1.01 11.03 8.64
N ILE A 194 -0.46 11.25 9.82
CA ILE A 194 -0.62 10.39 10.98
C ILE A 194 -1.85 10.85 11.75
N ASN A 195 -2.84 9.98 11.89
CA ASN A 195 -4.06 10.28 12.64
C ASN A 195 -4.05 9.52 13.96
N LYS A 196 -4.40 10.18 15.05
CA LYS A 196 -4.63 9.54 16.35
C LYS A 196 -6.08 9.07 16.43
N ILE A 197 -6.29 7.78 16.70
CA ILE A 197 -7.65 7.25 16.89
C ILE A 197 -8.17 7.69 18.26
N LEU A 198 -9.30 8.39 18.27
CA LEU A 198 -9.98 8.87 19.48
C LEU A 198 -11.12 7.94 19.89
N LYS A 199 -11.85 7.40 18.90
CA LYS A 199 -12.94 6.45 19.11
C LYS A 199 -12.94 5.40 18.00
N LEU A 200 -13.16 4.15 18.40
CA LEU A 200 -13.38 3.03 17.50
C LEU A 200 -14.36 2.07 18.17
N SER A 201 -15.58 2.00 17.66
CA SER A 201 -16.63 1.05 18.04
C SER A 201 -17.38 0.59 16.79
N GLU A 202 -18.41 -0.25 16.93
CA GLU A 202 -19.19 -0.72 15.76
C GLU A 202 -20.04 0.40 15.13
N THR A 203 -20.25 1.49 15.86
CA THR A 203 -21.15 2.59 15.49
C THR A 203 -20.48 3.97 15.45
N GLU A 204 -19.36 4.16 16.14
CA GLU A 204 -18.63 5.43 16.21
C GLU A 204 -17.18 5.26 15.77
N PHE A 205 -16.73 6.14 14.89
CA PHE A 205 -15.32 6.32 14.55
C PHE A 205 -14.96 7.80 14.65
N ALA A 206 -13.86 8.10 15.32
CA ALA A 206 -13.29 9.44 15.36
C ALA A 206 -11.77 9.35 15.44
N GLU A 207 -11.11 10.22 14.68
CA GLU A 207 -9.67 10.41 14.70
C GLU A 207 -9.36 11.91 14.56
N GLU A 208 -8.17 12.32 14.98
CA GLU A 208 -7.65 13.66 14.76
C GLU A 208 -6.29 13.58 14.05
N GLU A 209 -5.99 14.58 13.21
CA GLU A 209 -4.67 14.72 12.63
C GLU A 209 -3.67 15.02 13.75
N TYR A 210 -2.64 14.17 13.87
CA TYR A 210 -1.60 14.31 14.88
C TYR A 210 -0.34 14.97 14.30
N MET A 211 0.10 14.53 13.13
CA MET A 211 1.22 15.13 12.42
C MET A 211 1.22 14.77 10.93
N VAL A 212 1.97 15.54 10.15
CA VAL A 212 2.21 15.28 8.72
C VAL A 212 3.69 15.01 8.50
N ILE A 213 4.00 13.95 7.77
CA ILE A 213 5.32 13.58 7.30
C ILE A 213 5.38 13.91 5.81
N LYS A 214 6.38 14.70 5.41
CA LYS A 214 6.59 15.10 4.01
C LYS A 214 7.90 14.56 3.49
N ALA A 215 7.98 14.34 2.19
CA ALA A 215 9.25 14.10 1.52
C ALA A 215 10.22 15.25 1.80
N ASN A 216 11.50 14.94 1.92
CA ASN A 216 12.52 15.97 2.01
C ASN A 216 12.76 16.54 0.61
N ASN A 217 12.38 17.81 0.40
CA ASN A 217 12.52 18.49 -0.89
C ASN A 217 13.97 18.49 -1.44
N ASN A 218 14.97 18.43 -0.55
CA ASN A 218 16.38 18.39 -0.88
C ASN A 218 16.96 16.96 -0.93
N GLY A 219 16.14 15.94 -0.69
CA GLY A 219 16.53 14.54 -0.72
C GLY A 219 16.47 13.94 -2.11
N GLU A 220 17.00 12.72 -2.25
CA GLU A 220 16.92 11.96 -3.50
C GLU A 220 15.48 11.60 -3.89
N TYR A 221 14.64 11.32 -2.90
CA TYR A 221 13.22 10.99 -3.06
C TYR A 221 12.37 12.18 -2.60
N ASN A 222 12.33 13.23 -3.41
CA ASN A 222 11.75 14.53 -3.06
C ASN A 222 10.32 14.76 -3.58
N MET A 223 9.75 13.81 -4.31
CA MET A 223 8.45 14.02 -4.96
C MET A 223 7.25 13.57 -4.14
N GLY A 224 7.43 12.68 -3.17
CA GLY A 224 6.32 12.12 -2.40
C GLY A 224 6.76 10.95 -1.54
N ILE A 225 5.95 10.64 -0.55
CA ILE A 225 6.04 9.45 0.30
C ILE A 225 4.62 8.95 0.51
N HIS A 226 4.43 7.63 0.48
CA HIS A 226 3.09 7.04 0.36
C HIS A 226 2.82 5.99 1.43
N THR A 227 3.87 5.30 1.90
CA THR A 227 3.75 4.27 2.93
C THR A 227 4.84 4.39 3.99
N ILE A 228 4.45 4.22 5.26
CA ILE A 228 5.32 4.13 6.42
C ILE A 228 4.94 2.91 7.27
N ASN A 229 5.93 2.11 7.63
CA ASN A 229 5.78 0.99 8.55
C ASN A 229 6.91 0.97 9.57
N ALA A 230 6.62 0.49 10.78
CA ALA A 230 7.60 0.36 11.84
C ALA A 230 7.54 -1.04 12.47
N ALA A 231 8.71 -1.58 12.81
CA ALA A 231 8.85 -2.78 13.62
C ALA A 231 10.11 -2.69 14.48
N GLY A 232 9.93 -2.79 15.79
CA GLY A 232 11.02 -2.62 16.76
C GLY A 232 11.74 -1.29 16.57
N ASN A 233 13.04 -1.34 16.29
CA ASN A 233 13.88 -0.15 16.13
C ASN A 233 14.01 0.33 14.68
N TYR A 234 13.18 -0.17 13.77
CA TYR A 234 13.25 0.16 12.35
C TYR A 234 11.97 0.81 11.87
N ILE A 235 12.14 1.83 11.05
CA ILE A 235 11.09 2.45 10.26
C ILE A 235 11.48 2.27 8.80
N VAL A 236 10.54 1.82 7.99
CA VAL A 236 10.66 1.77 6.53
C VAL A 236 9.64 2.73 5.93
N VAL A 237 10.10 3.49 4.95
CA VAL A 237 9.27 4.44 4.19
C VAL A 237 9.65 4.26 2.73
N ASP A 238 8.66 4.30 1.85
CA ASP A 238 8.94 4.48 0.42
C ASP A 238 9.17 5.95 0.09
N GLY A 239 9.62 6.20 -1.13
CA GLY A 239 9.85 7.55 -1.61
C GLY A 239 9.78 7.60 -3.12
N GLN A 240 9.15 8.65 -3.63
CA GLN A 240 9.02 8.89 -5.06
C GLN A 240 10.15 9.79 -5.56
N LYS A 241 10.74 9.39 -6.69
CA LYS A 241 11.76 10.14 -7.41
C LYS A 241 11.39 10.28 -8.88
N GLY A 242 11.67 11.44 -9.44
CA GLY A 242 11.44 11.74 -10.85
C GLY A 242 12.68 11.40 -11.66
N HIS A 243 12.47 10.72 -12.78
CA HIS A 243 13.53 10.47 -13.76
C HIS A 243 13.20 11.21 -15.05
N PHE A 244 14.10 12.11 -15.47
CA PHE A 244 13.96 12.78 -16.75
C PHE A 244 14.39 11.82 -17.89
N GLN A 245 13.40 11.19 -18.53
CA GLN A 245 13.63 10.20 -19.61
C GLN A 245 12.87 10.59 -20.90
N PRO A 246 13.31 11.63 -21.64
CA PRO A 246 12.57 12.15 -22.80
C PRO A 246 12.40 11.11 -23.92
N PHE A 247 13.40 10.28 -24.18
CA PHE A 247 13.32 9.21 -25.19
C PHE A 247 12.28 8.14 -24.83
N MET A 248 12.18 7.77 -23.55
CA MET A 248 11.17 6.80 -23.10
C MET A 248 9.75 7.38 -23.19
N GLN A 249 9.58 8.68 -22.96
CA GLN A 249 8.30 9.36 -23.19
C GLN A 249 7.89 9.27 -24.67
N LEU A 250 8.82 9.51 -25.60
CA LEU A 250 8.57 9.37 -27.04
C LEU A 250 8.22 7.92 -27.41
N ILE A 251 8.99 6.94 -26.94
CA ILE A 251 8.72 5.51 -27.19
C ILE A 251 7.34 5.12 -26.66
N ARG A 252 6.98 5.54 -25.44
CA ARG A 252 5.66 5.29 -24.84
C ARG A 252 4.54 5.95 -25.64
N ALA A 253 4.73 7.18 -26.13
CA ALA A 253 3.78 7.87 -27.00
C ALA A 253 3.57 7.12 -28.31
N VAL A 254 4.65 6.67 -28.95
CA VAL A 254 4.60 5.84 -30.17
C VAL A 254 3.89 4.51 -29.91
N LYS A 255 4.24 3.79 -28.84
CA LYS A 255 3.56 2.54 -28.44
C LYS A 255 2.06 2.76 -28.20
N ARG A 256 1.65 3.88 -27.59
CA ARG A 256 0.23 4.24 -27.39
C ARG A 256 -0.52 4.43 -28.71
N LEU A 257 0.10 5.05 -29.71
CA LEU A 257 -0.48 5.21 -31.06
C LEU A 257 -0.75 3.86 -31.72
N PHE A 258 0.19 2.90 -31.61
CA PHE A 258 0.00 1.56 -32.15
C PHE A 258 -0.97 0.69 -31.33
N ARG A 259 -1.11 0.92 -30.02
CA ARG A 259 -2.07 0.19 -29.16
C ARG A 259 -3.52 0.61 -29.39
N LYS A 260 -3.77 1.87 -29.77
CA LYS A 260 -5.11 2.37 -30.15
C LYS A 260 -5.71 1.64 -31.36
N ASN A 261 -4.88 1.03 -32.21
CA ASN A 261 -5.35 0.27 -33.38
C ASN A 261 -5.70 -1.20 -33.09
N LYS A 262 -5.44 -1.73 -31.89
CA LYS A 262 -5.73 -3.15 -31.55
C LYS A 262 -6.94 -3.38 -30.63
N ASN A 263 -7.45 -2.37 -29.93
CA ASN A 263 -8.55 -2.56 -28.97
C ASN A 263 -9.84 -1.88 -29.42
N LYS A 264 -10.62 -2.58 -30.26
CA LYS A 264 -12.08 -2.38 -30.36
C LYS A 264 -12.89 -3.45 -29.62
N LEU A 265 -12.24 -4.34 -28.87
CA LEU A 265 -12.89 -5.25 -27.93
C LEU A 265 -12.16 -5.25 -26.58
N SER A 266 -12.94 -5.10 -25.51
CA SER A 266 -12.62 -5.05 -24.08
C SER A 266 -12.43 -3.64 -23.47
N CYS A 267 -13.47 -3.25 -22.72
CA CYS A 267 -13.60 -2.03 -21.96
C CYS A 267 -12.87 -2.16 -20.61
N VAL A 268 -11.54 -2.07 -20.60
CA VAL A 268 -10.74 -1.86 -19.38
C VAL A 268 -9.50 -1.03 -19.75
N ALA A 269 -9.67 0.28 -19.91
CA ALA A 269 -8.57 1.16 -20.27
C ALA A 269 -8.77 2.59 -19.75
N TYR A 270 -8.58 2.81 -18.45
CA TYR A 270 -8.30 4.14 -17.90
C TYR A 270 -7.53 4.06 -16.56
N TYR A 271 -6.24 3.71 -16.59
CA TYR A 271 -5.39 3.74 -15.39
C TYR A 271 -3.94 4.20 -15.66
N LEU A 272 -3.74 5.08 -16.66
CA LEU A 272 -2.44 5.73 -16.91
C LEU A 272 -2.61 7.24 -17.12
N HIS A 273 -3.07 7.92 -16.07
CA HIS A 273 -2.81 9.34 -15.79
C HIS A 273 -2.78 9.41 -14.26
N SER A 274 -1.61 9.35 -13.62
CA SER A 274 -0.85 10.56 -13.30
C SER A 274 0.63 10.22 -12.99
N PHE A 275 1.45 10.18 -14.02
CA PHE A 275 2.88 10.54 -13.94
C PHE A 275 3.16 11.62 -15.00
N ASN A 276 2.22 12.57 -15.13
CA ASN A 276 2.43 13.81 -15.86
C ASN A 276 2.68 14.88 -14.80
N PHE A 277 3.94 15.21 -14.55
CA PHE A 277 4.27 16.59 -14.24
C PHE A 277 4.15 17.34 -15.58
N GLU A 278 2.97 17.88 -15.86
CA GLU A 278 2.86 18.97 -16.84
C GLU A 278 3.41 20.22 -16.17
N GLU A 279 4.60 20.63 -16.60
CA GLU A 279 5.13 21.97 -16.39
C GLU A 279 4.14 22.99 -16.97
N TYR A 280 3.54 23.81 -16.10
CA TYR A 280 3.15 25.17 -16.49
C TYR A 280 4.05 26.12 -15.70
N ALA A 281 5.26 26.32 -16.20
CA ALA A 281 6.03 27.52 -15.91
C ALA A 281 5.41 28.66 -16.72
N VAL A 282 4.61 29.51 -16.07
CA VAL A 282 4.33 30.85 -16.59
C VAL A 282 5.46 31.76 -16.11
N ALA A 283 6.15 32.33 -17.08
CA ALA A 283 7.25 33.26 -16.92
C ALA A 283 6.86 34.52 -16.12
N CYS A 284 7.79 34.98 -15.30
CA CYS A 284 8.33 36.34 -15.40
C CYS A 284 9.84 36.23 -15.59
#